data_AF-A0A2H9QK99-F1
#
_entry.id   AF-A0A2H9QK99-F1
#
_cell.length_a   1.000
_cell.length_b   1.000
_cell.length_c   1.000
_cell.angle_alpha   90.00
_cell.angle_beta   90.00
_cell.angle_gamma   90.00
#
_symmetry.space_group_name_H-M   'P 1'
#
loop_
_entity.id
_entity.type
_entity.pdbx_description
1 polymer ?
#
loop_
_entity_poly.entity_id
_entity_poly.type
_entity_poly.pdbx_seq_one_letter_code
_entity_poly.pdbx_strand_id
1 'polypeptide(L)'
;MENGGDPGSNPGRSILQLLLEKEVLGVKKTTIKAAAQRNYDADYIDNIYIPKTLFPSMLLRTHLVIGGAVALYFMPFVNSPGIFVFGTIIASLLPDVDSGLSRIGRKKVFKPVQLMVKHRGILHTYTFTVLVSVIIAFFWPVFALPFFMGWSFHLLADSFTKQGITPFWPLKAKSQGIVRTGGQIDRALFITFVIIDVILIIMLAAQAV
;
A
#
# COMPACT_ATOMS: atom_id res chain seq x y z
N MET A 1 1.06 -55.43 -3.63
CA MET A 1 1.56 -54.55 -4.70
C MET A 1 0.71 -53.29 -4.63
N GLU A 2 1.28 -52.23 -4.07
CA GLU A 2 0.66 -50.90 -3.98
C GLU A 2 0.51 -50.31 -5.38
N ASN A 3 -0.70 -49.89 -5.76
CA ASN A 3 -0.90 -49.00 -6.90
C ASN A 3 -0.87 -47.56 -6.37
N GLY A 4 0.26 -46.90 -6.56
CA GLY A 4 0.42 -45.46 -6.37
C GLY A 4 -0.42 -44.71 -7.39
N GLY A 5 -1.58 -44.22 -6.97
CA GLY A 5 -2.41 -43.30 -7.74
C GLY A 5 -1.88 -41.87 -7.61
N ASP A 6 -1.53 -41.26 -8.74
CA ASP A 6 -1.15 -39.86 -8.86
C ASP A 6 -2.27 -38.93 -8.31
N PRO A 7 -2.00 -38.15 -7.25
CA PRO A 7 -2.98 -37.26 -6.63
C PRO A 7 -3.40 -36.07 -7.52
N GLY A 8 -2.78 -35.89 -8.70
CA GLY A 8 -3.14 -34.85 -9.67
C GLY A 8 -4.37 -35.15 -10.55
N SER A 9 -4.93 -36.37 -10.50
CA SER A 9 -5.89 -36.86 -11.50
C SER A 9 -7.38 -36.66 -11.18
N ASN A 10 -7.74 -36.02 -10.06
CA ASN A 10 -9.15 -35.80 -9.70
C ASN A 10 -9.56 -34.32 -9.88
N PRO A 11 -10.20 -33.94 -11.01
CA PRO A 11 -10.55 -32.55 -11.29
C PRO A 11 -11.77 -32.04 -10.50
N GLY A 12 -12.35 -32.85 -9.59
CA GLY A 12 -13.59 -32.54 -8.90
C GLY A 12 -13.48 -31.79 -7.57
N ARG A 13 -12.28 -31.63 -6.99
CA ARG A 13 -12.13 -30.93 -5.70
C ARG A 13 -11.54 -29.55 -5.91
N SER A 14 -12.40 -28.52 -5.86
CA SER A 14 -11.91 -27.14 -5.84
C SER A 14 -11.01 -26.95 -4.62
N ILE A 15 -9.94 -26.16 -4.76
CA ILE A 15 -8.99 -25.93 -3.66
C ILE A 15 -9.70 -25.36 -2.44
N LEU A 16 -10.73 -24.54 -2.63
CA LEU A 16 -11.61 -24.04 -1.58
C LEU A 16 -12.19 -25.18 -0.71
N GLN A 17 -12.55 -26.30 -1.34
CA GLN A 17 -13.09 -27.49 -0.68
C GLN A 17 -12.03 -28.20 0.18
N LEU A 18 -10.79 -28.32 -0.32
CA LEU A 18 -9.65 -28.87 0.43
C LEU A 18 -9.22 -27.98 1.59
N LEU A 19 -9.35 -26.66 1.44
CA LEU A 19 -9.05 -25.68 2.49
C LEU A 19 -10.11 -25.70 3.58
N LEU A 20 -11.40 -25.69 3.22
CA LEU A 20 -12.51 -25.84 4.15
C LEU A 20 -12.43 -27.15 4.93
N GLU A 21 -12.19 -28.28 4.25
CA GLU A 21 -12.11 -29.60 4.88
C GLU A 21 -10.96 -29.66 5.90
N LYS A 22 -9.81 -29.02 5.63
CA LYS A 22 -8.65 -28.98 6.53
C LYS A 22 -8.75 -27.94 7.65
N GLU A 23 -9.43 -26.81 7.42
CA GLU A 23 -9.74 -25.83 8.48
C GLU A 23 -10.79 -26.40 9.44
N VAL A 24 -11.79 -27.15 8.94
CA VAL A 24 -12.77 -27.91 9.74
C VAL A 24 -12.08 -28.98 10.60
N LEU A 25 -11.00 -29.59 10.09
CA LEU A 25 -10.18 -30.56 10.82
C LEU A 25 -9.13 -29.91 11.76
N GLY A 26 -9.16 -28.58 11.95
CA GLY A 26 -8.27 -27.88 12.89
C GLY A 26 -6.79 -27.90 12.49
N VAL A 27 -6.48 -28.17 11.23
CA VAL A 27 -5.10 -28.29 10.75
C VAL A 27 -4.46 -26.90 10.65
N LYS A 28 -3.27 -26.73 11.23
CA LYS A 28 -2.51 -25.47 11.18
C LYS A 28 -2.24 -25.05 9.74
N LYS A 29 -2.47 -23.76 9.41
CA LYS A 29 -2.29 -23.16 8.07
C LYS A 29 -0.90 -23.40 7.47
N THR A 30 0.13 -23.48 8.30
CA THR A 30 1.52 -23.78 7.89
C THR A 30 1.66 -25.18 7.31
N THR A 31 0.97 -26.16 7.88
CA THR A 31 0.95 -27.55 7.39
C THR A 31 0.21 -27.65 6.06
N ILE A 32 -0.86 -26.87 5.88
CA ILE A 32 -1.61 -26.85 4.62
C ILE A 32 -0.77 -26.23 3.50
N LYS A 33 -0.04 -25.14 3.78
CA LYS A 33 0.89 -24.52 2.82
C LYS A 33 2.02 -25.49 2.42
N ALA A 34 2.63 -26.16 3.38
CA ALA A 34 3.70 -27.14 3.13
C ALA A 34 3.22 -28.36 2.33
N ALA A 35 1.99 -28.83 2.55
CA ALA A 35 1.43 -29.95 1.80
C ALA A 35 1.10 -29.57 0.35
N ALA A 36 0.57 -28.37 0.16
CA ALA A 36 0.21 -27.89 -1.16
C ALA A 36 1.49 -27.61 -2.00
N GLN A 37 2.56 -27.08 -1.41
CA GLN A 37 3.86 -26.86 -2.07
C GLN A 37 4.57 -28.12 -2.59
N ARG A 38 4.18 -29.33 -2.15
CA ARG A 38 4.73 -30.58 -2.68
C ARG A 38 4.15 -30.98 -4.04
N ASN A 39 2.93 -30.56 -4.32
CA ASN A 39 2.17 -31.01 -5.48
C ASN A 39 1.92 -29.90 -6.51
N TYR A 40 2.23 -28.65 -6.17
CA TYR A 40 2.07 -27.50 -7.04
C TYR A 40 3.23 -26.54 -6.89
N ASP A 41 3.57 -25.84 -7.98
CA ASP A 41 4.60 -24.79 -8.00
C ASP A 41 4.35 -23.76 -6.88
N ALA A 42 5.41 -23.29 -6.25
CA ALA A 42 5.36 -22.25 -5.23
C ALA A 42 4.58 -21.01 -5.72
N ASP A 43 4.69 -20.65 -7.01
CA ASP A 43 3.92 -19.54 -7.59
C ASP A 43 2.41 -19.86 -7.65
N TYR A 44 2.01 -21.10 -7.97
CA TYR A 44 0.60 -21.52 -7.98
C TYR A 44 -0.03 -21.46 -6.58
N ILE A 45 0.71 -21.90 -5.56
CA ILE A 45 0.29 -21.91 -4.15
C ILE A 45 0.05 -20.51 -3.61
N ASP A 46 1.01 -19.62 -3.86
CA ASP A 46 0.92 -18.23 -3.40
C ASP A 46 -0.19 -17.47 -4.12
N ASN A 47 -0.50 -17.80 -5.38
CA ASN A 47 -1.58 -17.19 -6.17
C ASN A 47 -3.01 -17.65 -5.80
N ILE A 48 -3.16 -18.84 -5.23
CA ILE A 48 -4.46 -19.42 -4.84
C ILE A 48 -4.89 -19.02 -3.44
N TYR A 49 -3.94 -18.97 -2.50
CA TYR A 49 -4.20 -18.54 -1.13
C TYR A 49 -4.26 -17.02 -0.98
N ILE A 50 -3.56 -16.32 -1.86
CA ILE A 50 -3.56 -14.87 -1.91
C ILE A 50 -3.97 -14.50 -3.33
N PRO A 51 -5.24 -14.15 -3.56
CA PRO A 51 -5.63 -13.58 -4.84
C PRO A 51 -4.65 -12.46 -5.19
N LYS A 52 -4.05 -12.47 -6.39
CA LYS A 52 -3.25 -11.34 -6.90
C LYS A 52 -4.04 -10.02 -6.93
N THR A 53 -5.36 -10.09 -6.73
CA THR A 53 -6.30 -9.00 -6.54
C THR A 53 -6.45 -8.52 -5.09
N LEU A 54 -5.87 -9.24 -4.11
CA LEU A 54 -5.96 -8.93 -2.68
C LEU A 54 -4.94 -7.87 -2.20
N PHE A 55 -3.96 -7.51 -3.05
CA PHE A 55 -2.89 -6.58 -2.70
C PHE A 55 -2.36 -5.78 -3.90
N PRO A 56 -2.73 -4.49 -4.03
CA PRO A 56 -1.96 -3.65 -4.94
C PRO A 56 -1.82 -2.17 -4.51
N SER A 57 -1.67 -1.89 -3.20
CA SER A 57 -1.00 -0.64 -2.78
C SER A 57 0.49 -0.74 -2.93
N MET A 58 1.17 0.34 -3.33
CA MET A 58 2.62 0.34 -3.24
C MET A 58 3.01 0.05 -1.78
N LEU A 59 4.18 -0.56 -1.56
CA LEU A 59 4.53 -0.95 -0.20
C LEU A 59 4.65 0.30 0.68
N LEU A 60 4.18 0.20 1.93
CA LEU A 60 4.25 1.29 2.93
C LEU A 60 5.63 1.96 2.98
N ARG A 61 6.70 1.15 2.87
CA ARG A 61 8.08 1.65 2.85
C ARG A 61 8.37 2.56 1.66
N THR A 62 7.78 2.29 0.49
CA THR A 62 7.97 3.10 -0.72
C THR A 62 7.22 4.43 -0.58
N HIS A 63 6.00 4.42 -0.04
CA HIS A 63 5.29 5.65 0.29
C HIS A 63 6.01 6.51 1.34
N LEU A 64 6.62 5.87 2.35
CA LEU A 64 7.40 6.57 3.38
C LEU A 64 8.58 7.33 2.78
N VAL A 65 9.38 6.69 1.92
CA VAL A 65 10.56 7.35 1.31
C VAL A 65 10.16 8.40 0.27
N ILE A 66 9.05 8.20 -0.45
CA ILE A 66 8.50 9.24 -1.33
C ILE A 66 8.03 10.45 -0.49
N GLY A 67 7.30 10.20 0.60
CA GLY A 67 6.87 11.25 1.52
C GLY A 67 8.04 11.96 2.21
N GLY A 68 9.10 11.22 2.54
CA GLY A 68 10.36 11.74 3.05
C GLY A 68 11.03 12.69 2.06
N ALA A 69 11.17 12.28 0.80
CA ALA A 69 11.79 13.11 -0.24
C ALA A 69 11.00 14.40 -0.46
N VAL A 70 9.67 14.32 -0.49
CA VAL A 70 8.80 15.50 -0.60
C VAL A 70 8.99 16.42 0.61
N ALA A 71 8.99 15.86 1.83
CA ALA A 71 9.21 16.63 3.05
C ALA A 71 10.57 17.35 3.04
N LEU A 72 11.65 16.62 2.75
CA LEU A 72 13.02 17.13 2.75
C LEU A 72 13.28 18.14 1.63
N TYR A 73 12.70 17.93 0.44
CA TYR A 73 12.88 18.86 -0.67
C TYR A 73 12.17 20.20 -0.40
N PHE A 74 10.95 20.17 0.14
CA PHE A 74 10.15 21.38 0.34
C PHE A 74 10.37 22.08 1.68
N MET A 75 10.98 21.43 2.68
CA MET A 75 11.16 22.02 4.02
C MET A 75 11.91 23.38 4.06
N PRO A 76 12.85 23.72 3.15
CA PRO A 76 13.49 25.04 3.15
C PRO A 76 12.56 26.17 2.69
N PHE A 77 11.44 25.84 2.03
CA PHE A 77 10.55 26.81 1.38
C PHE A 77 9.28 27.09 2.19
N VAL A 78 9.21 26.63 3.44
CA VAL A 78 8.02 26.74 4.29
C VAL A 78 8.35 27.38 5.64
N ASN A 79 7.41 28.13 6.19
CA ASN A 79 7.60 28.88 7.45
C ASN A 79 7.78 27.98 8.68
N SER A 80 7.30 26.73 8.64
CA SER A 80 7.34 25.80 9.78
C SER A 80 7.88 24.42 9.35
N PRO A 81 9.20 24.30 9.11
CA PRO A 81 9.81 23.09 8.56
C PRO A 81 9.51 21.82 9.37
N GLY A 82 9.57 21.88 10.70
CA GLY A 82 9.30 20.73 11.56
C GLY A 82 7.84 20.22 11.46
N ILE A 83 6.88 21.14 11.47
CA ILE A 83 5.46 20.81 11.27
C ILE A 83 5.25 20.24 9.86
N PHE A 84 5.90 20.85 8.87
CA PHE A 84 5.78 20.43 7.49
C PHE A 84 6.30 19.00 7.28
N VAL A 85 7.49 18.68 7.79
CA VAL A 85 8.10 17.35 7.68
C VAL A 85 7.23 16.31 8.39
N PHE A 86 6.87 16.56 9.66
CA PHE A 86 6.06 15.63 10.42
C PHE A 86 4.68 15.41 9.78
N GLY A 87 4.00 16.50 9.41
CA GLY A 87 2.68 16.44 8.78
C GLY A 87 2.70 15.71 7.45
N THR A 88 3.71 15.94 6.60
CA THR A 88 3.84 15.29 5.28
C THR A 88 4.06 13.79 5.42
N ILE A 89 4.94 13.35 6.34
CA ILE A 89 5.20 11.93 6.59
C ILE A 89 3.96 11.23 7.14
N ILE A 90 3.24 11.85 8.08
CA ILE A 90 2.00 11.25 8.59
C ILE A 90 0.94 11.16 7.49
N ALA A 91 0.73 12.25 6.75
CA ALA A 91 -0.28 12.32 5.70
C ALA A 91 -0.01 11.35 4.55
N SER A 92 1.25 11.03 4.22
CA SER A 92 1.58 10.04 3.19
C SER A 92 1.21 8.60 3.55
N LEU A 93 0.87 8.33 4.81
CA LEU A 93 0.47 6.99 5.28
C LEU A 93 -1.04 6.86 5.46
N LEU A 94 -1.76 7.98 5.58
CA LEU A 94 -3.18 7.99 5.87
C LEU A 94 -4.06 7.29 4.81
N PRO A 95 -3.78 7.37 3.50
CA PRO A 95 -4.67 6.74 2.53
C PRO A 95 -4.73 5.21 2.71
N ASP A 96 -3.60 4.58 3.03
CA ASP A 96 -3.44 3.11 3.17
C ASP A 96 -3.92 2.52 4.52
N VAL A 97 -4.46 3.36 5.39
CA VAL A 97 -5.09 2.97 6.66
C VAL A 97 -6.38 2.16 6.42
N ASP A 98 -7.00 2.35 5.25
CA ASP A 98 -8.18 1.61 4.78
C ASP A 98 -7.90 0.13 4.44
N SER A 99 -6.63 -0.28 4.40
CA SER A 99 -6.25 -1.67 4.18
C SER A 99 -6.07 -2.40 5.51
N GLY A 100 -7.03 -3.26 5.87
CA GLY A 100 -6.96 -4.11 7.05
C GLY A 100 -5.81 -5.13 7.07
N LEU A 101 -5.07 -5.25 5.96
CA LEU A 101 -3.91 -6.14 5.83
C LEU A 101 -2.57 -5.39 5.92
N SER A 102 -2.58 -4.05 5.80
CA SER A 102 -1.37 -3.24 5.94
C SER A 102 -0.83 -3.27 7.37
N ARG A 103 0.47 -2.99 7.57
CA ARG A 103 1.09 -2.99 8.91
C ARG A 103 0.41 -1.99 9.84
N ILE A 104 -0.09 -0.88 9.29
CA ILE A 104 -0.79 0.17 10.05
C ILE A 104 -2.28 -0.16 10.16
N GLY A 105 -2.95 -0.50 9.06
CA GLY A 105 -4.39 -0.78 9.04
C GLY A 105 -4.81 -2.03 9.82
N ARG A 106 -3.91 -2.97 10.12
CA ARG A 106 -4.21 -4.10 11.04
C ARG A 106 -4.56 -3.67 12.47
N LYS A 107 -4.25 -2.42 12.87
CA LYS A 107 -4.57 -1.91 14.20
C LYS A 107 -6.08 -1.72 14.37
N LYS A 108 -6.63 -2.12 15.52
CA LYS A 108 -8.08 -2.08 15.81
C LYS A 108 -8.71 -0.69 15.64
N VAL A 109 -7.95 0.38 15.86
CA VAL A 109 -8.39 1.78 15.73
C VAL A 109 -8.85 2.14 14.32
N PHE A 110 -8.41 1.40 13.29
CA PHE A 110 -8.74 1.68 11.89
C PHE A 110 -9.84 0.77 11.31
N LYS A 111 -10.37 -0.16 12.10
CA LYS A 111 -11.50 -1.00 11.69
C LYS A 111 -12.75 -0.21 11.30
N PRO A 112 -13.15 0.87 11.99
CA PRO A 112 -14.30 1.67 11.56
C PRO A 112 -14.14 2.22 10.15
N VAL A 113 -12.95 2.73 9.82
CA VAL A 113 -12.63 3.24 8.47
C VAL A 113 -12.75 2.12 7.43
N GLN A 114 -12.24 0.93 7.73
CA GLN A 114 -12.29 -0.24 6.84
C GLN A 114 -13.71 -0.78 6.61
N LEU A 115 -14.62 -0.58 7.56
CA LEU A 115 -16.02 -0.96 7.44
C LEU A 115 -16.82 0.06 6.62
N MET A 116 -16.43 1.34 6.67
CA MET A 116 -17.12 2.43 5.99
C MET A 116 -16.61 2.69 4.58
N VAL A 117 -15.34 2.36 4.30
CA VAL A 117 -14.67 2.69 3.04
C VAL A 117 -14.07 1.44 2.41
N LYS A 118 -14.36 1.23 1.14
CA LYS A 118 -13.68 0.23 0.31
C LYS A 118 -12.23 0.67 0.07
N HIS A 119 -11.28 -0.25 0.18
CA HIS A 119 -9.89 0.03 -0.19
C HIS A 119 -9.77 0.52 -1.64
N ARG A 120 -9.01 1.59 -1.88
CA ARG A 120 -8.98 2.35 -3.15
C ARG A 120 -10.29 3.06 -3.52
N GLY A 121 -11.13 3.31 -2.52
CA GLY A 121 -12.36 4.08 -2.64
C GLY A 121 -12.10 5.58 -2.53
N ILE A 122 -12.94 6.29 -1.79
CA ILE A 122 -12.92 7.76 -1.72
C ILE A 122 -11.59 8.33 -1.17
N LEU A 123 -10.89 7.59 -0.29
CA LEU A 123 -9.61 8.00 0.27
C LEU A 123 -8.48 8.05 -0.79
N HIS A 124 -8.62 7.31 -1.89
CA HIS A 124 -7.64 7.29 -2.99
C HIS A 124 -8.04 8.21 -4.14
N THR A 125 -8.54 9.41 -3.82
CA THR A 125 -9.01 10.40 -4.81
C THR A 125 -8.46 11.78 -4.49
N TYR A 126 -8.01 12.51 -5.50
CA TYR A 126 -7.56 13.90 -5.34
C TYR A 126 -8.73 14.81 -4.94
N THR A 127 -9.96 14.50 -5.36
CA THR A 127 -11.15 15.24 -4.92
C THR A 127 -11.27 15.21 -3.38
N PHE A 128 -11.14 14.03 -2.77
CA PHE A 128 -11.17 13.90 -1.32
C PHE A 128 -9.99 14.60 -0.66
N THR A 129 -8.78 14.44 -1.21
CA THR A 129 -7.58 15.12 -0.69
C THR A 129 -7.76 16.63 -0.68
N VAL A 130 -8.18 17.24 -1.78
CA VAL A 130 -8.41 18.69 -1.87
C VAL A 130 -9.48 19.15 -0.89
N LEU A 131 -10.60 18.42 -0.80
CA LEU A 131 -11.69 18.76 0.12
C LEU A 131 -11.19 18.80 1.57
N VAL A 132 -10.48 17.76 2.02
CA VAL A 132 -9.94 17.70 3.38
C VAL A 132 -8.87 18.75 3.60
N SER A 133 -7.97 18.98 2.63
CA SER A 133 -6.97 20.05 2.71
C SER A 133 -7.60 21.43 2.86
N VAL A 134 -8.69 21.71 2.15
CA VAL A 134 -9.42 22.99 2.27
C VAL A 134 -10.04 23.12 3.66
N ILE A 135 -10.65 22.07 4.20
CA ILE A 135 -11.19 22.07 5.58
C ILE A 135 -10.06 22.33 6.58
N ILE A 136 -8.92 21.64 6.46
CA ILE A 136 -7.76 21.87 7.31
C ILE A 136 -7.25 23.31 7.14
N ALA A 137 -7.26 23.88 5.93
CA ALA A 137 -6.84 25.25 5.68
C ALA A 137 -7.70 26.28 6.45
N PHE A 138 -9.01 26.03 6.58
CA PHE A 138 -9.92 26.90 7.31
C PHE A 138 -9.69 26.87 8.84
N PHE A 139 -9.43 25.70 9.42
CA PHE A 139 -9.34 25.55 10.88
C PHE A 139 -7.91 25.54 11.41
N TRP A 140 -6.96 24.97 10.66
CA TRP A 140 -5.56 24.80 11.05
C TRP A 140 -4.62 24.98 9.83
N PRO A 141 -4.47 26.20 9.30
CA PRO A 141 -3.80 26.46 8.02
C PRO A 141 -2.38 25.92 7.92
N VAL A 142 -1.63 25.90 9.03
CA VAL A 142 -0.26 25.38 9.08
C VAL A 142 -0.16 23.89 8.70
N PHE A 143 -1.23 23.11 8.84
CA PHE A 143 -1.25 21.68 8.50
C PHE A 143 -1.79 21.39 7.10
N ALA A 144 -2.42 22.36 6.44
CA ALA A 144 -3.11 22.12 5.17
C ALA A 144 -2.15 21.71 4.06
N LEU A 145 -1.05 22.45 3.91
CA LEU A 145 -0.03 22.16 2.91
C LEU A 145 0.69 20.81 3.14
N PRO A 146 1.22 20.49 4.35
CA PRO A 146 1.87 19.20 4.54
C PRO A 146 0.90 18.02 4.40
N PHE A 147 -0.37 18.20 4.82
CA PHE A 147 -1.40 17.20 4.58
C PHE A 147 -1.61 16.96 3.08
N PHE A 148 -1.83 18.05 2.32
CA PHE A 148 -2.03 17.99 0.88
C PHE A 148 -0.85 17.31 0.17
N MET A 149 0.38 17.69 0.49
CA MET A 149 1.59 17.17 -0.14
C MET A 149 1.78 15.67 0.15
N GLY A 150 1.68 15.27 1.42
CA GLY A 150 1.87 13.87 1.80
C GLY A 150 0.83 12.95 1.16
N TRP A 151 -0.45 13.33 1.25
CA TRP A 151 -1.54 12.55 0.67
C TRP A 151 -1.48 12.53 -0.86
N SER A 152 -1.20 13.66 -1.50
CA SER A 152 -1.14 13.77 -2.97
C SER A 152 -0.02 12.92 -3.56
N PHE A 153 1.18 12.93 -2.99
CA PHE A 153 2.29 12.13 -3.52
C PHE A 153 2.11 10.63 -3.27
N HIS A 154 1.35 10.24 -2.23
CA HIS A 154 0.88 8.87 -2.10
C HIS A 154 -0.02 8.47 -3.29
N LEU A 155 -1.04 9.28 -3.58
CA LEU A 155 -1.94 9.05 -4.72
C LEU A 155 -1.21 9.05 -6.05
N LEU A 156 -0.24 9.95 -6.23
CA LEU A 156 0.59 10.01 -7.41
C LEU A 156 1.34 8.70 -7.61
N ALA A 157 2.00 8.18 -6.57
CA ALA A 157 2.68 6.89 -6.64
C ALA A 157 1.71 5.76 -7.02
N ASP A 158 0.54 5.72 -6.38
CA ASP A 158 -0.46 4.69 -6.68
C ASP A 158 -1.06 4.78 -8.07
N SER A 159 -1.12 5.97 -8.66
CA SER A 159 -1.62 6.20 -10.01
C SER A 159 -0.78 5.50 -11.08
N PHE A 160 0.46 5.13 -10.77
CA PHE A 160 1.36 4.36 -11.64
C PHE A 160 1.30 2.85 -11.39
N THR A 161 0.55 2.38 -10.39
CA THR A 161 0.40 0.95 -10.10
C THR A 161 -0.54 0.28 -11.09
N LYS A 162 -0.43 -1.05 -11.22
CA LYS A 162 -1.36 -1.87 -12.02
C LYS A 162 -2.80 -1.76 -11.53
N GLN A 163 -3.02 -1.56 -10.22
CA GLN A 163 -4.37 -1.33 -9.71
C GLN A 163 -4.82 0.10 -9.92
N GLY A 164 -3.92 1.08 -9.81
CA GLY A 164 -4.25 2.48 -10.02
C GLY A 164 -5.21 3.06 -8.98
N ILE A 165 -5.67 4.27 -9.27
CA ILE A 165 -6.65 5.03 -8.50
C ILE A 165 -7.74 5.61 -9.41
N THR A 166 -8.84 6.08 -8.83
CA THR A 166 -9.84 6.89 -9.53
C THR A 166 -9.73 8.35 -9.06
N PRO A 167 -8.85 9.17 -9.68
CA PRO A 167 -8.40 10.42 -9.08
C PRO A 167 -9.52 11.45 -8.82
N PHE A 168 -10.60 11.43 -9.62
CA PHE A 168 -11.62 12.47 -9.61
C PHE A 168 -12.99 11.93 -9.22
N TRP A 169 -13.24 11.62 -7.94
CA TRP A 169 -14.60 11.27 -7.50
C TRP A 169 -15.56 12.46 -7.74
N PRO A 170 -16.83 12.24 -8.17
CA PRO A 170 -17.49 10.95 -8.42
C PRO A 170 -17.28 10.36 -9.83
N LEU A 171 -16.41 10.96 -10.65
CA LEU A 171 -16.04 10.40 -11.95
C LEU A 171 -15.31 9.06 -11.76
N LYS A 172 -15.64 8.10 -12.63
CA LYS A 172 -15.08 6.73 -12.58
C LYS A 172 -13.81 6.57 -13.42
N ALA A 173 -13.26 7.67 -13.94
CA ALA A 173 -12.02 7.65 -14.70
C ALA A 173 -10.89 7.11 -13.82
N LYS A 174 -10.10 6.20 -14.39
CA LYS A 174 -9.06 5.46 -13.66
C LYS A 174 -7.68 5.85 -14.18
N SER A 175 -6.75 6.17 -13.28
CA SER A 175 -5.33 6.32 -13.59
C SER A 175 -4.59 5.09 -13.09
N GLN A 176 -3.93 4.37 -13.98
CA GLN A 176 -3.16 3.17 -13.67
C GLN A 176 -1.92 3.11 -14.57
N GLY A 177 -0.87 2.44 -14.10
CA GLY A 177 0.40 2.33 -14.81
C GLY A 177 0.94 0.91 -14.87
N ILE A 178 2.27 0.80 -14.93
CA ILE A 178 2.96 -0.48 -15.11
C ILE A 178 3.56 -1.05 -13.82
N VAL A 179 3.58 -0.28 -12.72
CA VAL A 179 4.24 -0.69 -11.47
C VAL A 179 3.46 -1.82 -10.82
N ARG A 180 4.11 -2.97 -10.64
CA ARG A 180 3.60 -4.08 -9.83
C ARG A 180 4.08 -3.89 -8.39
N THR A 181 3.16 -3.83 -7.43
CA THR A 181 3.47 -3.81 -5.98
C THR A 181 4.40 -4.96 -5.62
N GLY A 182 5.49 -4.66 -4.89
CA GLY A 182 6.50 -5.65 -4.50
C GLY A 182 7.36 -6.18 -5.65
N GLY A 183 7.13 -5.72 -6.88
CA GLY A 183 7.91 -6.09 -8.06
C GLY A 183 9.22 -5.31 -8.17
N GLN A 184 9.96 -5.56 -9.25
CA GLN A 184 11.28 -4.94 -9.49
C GLN A 184 11.20 -3.41 -9.57
N ILE A 185 10.17 -2.86 -10.23
CA ILE A 185 10.00 -1.40 -10.38
C ILE A 185 9.70 -0.74 -9.02
N ASP A 186 8.83 -1.32 -8.19
CA ASP A 186 8.56 -0.80 -6.83
C ASP A 186 9.82 -0.84 -5.96
N ARG A 187 10.64 -1.91 -6.06
CA ARG A 187 11.93 -1.99 -5.37
C ARG A 187 12.93 -0.96 -5.86
N ALA A 188 13.00 -0.72 -7.17
CA ALA A 188 13.86 0.30 -7.75
C ALA A 188 13.45 1.69 -7.26
N LEU A 189 12.16 2.03 -7.32
CA LEU A 189 11.63 3.28 -6.78
C LEU A 189 12.00 3.46 -5.31
N PHE A 190 11.82 2.43 -4.47
CA PHE A 190 12.22 2.48 -3.07
C PHE A 190 13.71 2.84 -2.91
N ILE A 191 14.61 2.15 -3.62
CA ILE A 191 16.06 2.40 -3.51
C ILE A 191 16.41 3.81 -4.01
N THR A 192 15.83 4.23 -5.14
CA THR A 192 16.06 5.56 -5.70
C THR A 192 15.65 6.66 -4.71
N PHE A 193 14.48 6.56 -4.09
CA PHE A 193 14.02 7.56 -3.13
C PHE A 193 14.83 7.55 -1.83
N VAL A 194 15.33 6.39 -1.38
CA VAL A 194 16.29 6.34 -0.25
C VAL A 194 17.57 7.11 -0.58
N ILE A 195 18.12 6.93 -1.78
CA ILE A 195 19.33 7.67 -2.20
C ILE A 195 19.05 9.17 -2.26
N ILE A 196 17.90 9.57 -2.80
CA ILE A 196 17.46 10.97 -2.85
C ILE A 196 17.35 11.55 -1.43
N ASP A 197 16.71 10.83 -0.49
CA ASP A 197 16.58 11.27 0.90
C ASP A 197 17.95 11.52 1.54
N VAL A 198 18.90 10.59 1.35
CA VAL A 198 20.27 10.72 1.87
C VAL A 198 20.97 11.94 1.28
N ILE A 199 20.87 12.15 -0.03
CA ILE A 199 21.46 13.32 -0.69
C ILE A 199 20.85 14.62 -0.16
N LEU A 200 19.52 14.69 -0.05
CA LEU A 200 18.84 15.87 0.48
C LEU A 200 19.25 16.16 1.92
N ILE A 201 19.37 15.14 2.77
CA ILE A 201 19.87 15.31 4.15
C ILE A 201 21.28 15.89 4.17
N ILE A 202 22.20 15.37 3.32
CA ILE A 202 23.56 15.89 3.23
C ILE A 202 23.56 17.35 2.76
N MET A 203 22.77 17.68 1.74
CA MET A 203 22.69 19.04 1.22
C MET A 203 22.14 20.02 2.26
N LEU A 204 21.09 19.63 2.99
CA LEU A 204 20.50 20.45 4.05
C LEU A 204 21.48 20.63 5.22
N ALA A 205 22.22 19.58 5.60
CA ALA A 205 23.24 19.67 6.64
C ALA A 205 24.39 20.60 6.22
N ALA A 206 24.82 20.55 4.96
CA ALA A 206 25.89 21.40 4.43
C ALA A 206 25.51 22.90 4.40
N GLN A 207 24.22 23.22 4.26
CA GLN A 207 23.72 24.61 4.30
C GLN A 207 23.56 25.15 5.73
N ALA A 208 23.58 24.27 6.74
CA ALA A 208 23.41 24.63 8.15
C ALA A 208 24.73 24.94 8.87
N VAL A 209 25.87 24.77 8.18
CA VAL A 209 27.24 25.07 8.64
C VAL A 209 27.70 26.38 8.03
#